data_AF-A0A7D8YE45-F1
#
_entry.id   AF-A0A7D8YE45-F1
#
_cell.length_a   1.000
_cell.length_b   1.000
_cell.length_c   1.000
_cell.angle_alpha   90.00
_cell.angle_beta   90.00
_cell.angle_gamma   90.00
#
_symmetry.space_group_name_H-M   'P 1'
#
loop_
_entity.id
_entity.type
_entity.pdbx_description
1 polymer ?
#
loop_
_entity_poly.entity_id
_entity_poly.type
_entity_poly.pdbx_seq_one_letter_code
_entity_poly.pdbx_strand_id
1 'polypeptide(L)' 'MNTYTIHVATELGMFLSSRQSAGALRRRVEAANEPVQIDFSVVQSISDTFADEFFAVLVQNRGHEFLPKTCR' A
#
# COMPACT_ATOMS: atom_id res chain seq x y z
N MET A 1 -13.46 7.80 14.33
CA MET A 1 -13.35 6.90 13.16
C MET A 1 -12.33 5.85 13.54
N ASN A 2 -12.69 4.56 13.49
CA ASN A 2 -11.67 3.51 13.64
C ASN A 2 -10.86 3.48 12.34
N THR A 3 -9.53 3.50 12.45
CA THR A 3 -8.64 3.38 11.29
C THR A 3 -7.99 2.02 11.36
N TYR A 4 -8.20 1.21 10.33
CA TYR A 4 -7.56 -0.10 10.23
C TYR A 4 -6.12 0.08 9.73
N THR A 5 -5.14 -0.39 10.50
CA THR A 5 -3.72 -0.26 10.14
C THR A 5 -3.16 -1.59 9.62
N ILE A 6 -2.56 -1.57 8.43
CA ILE A 6 -1.82 -2.69 7.86
C ILE A 6 -0.33 -2.43 8.04
N HIS A 7 0.33 -3.25 8.88
CA HIS A 7 1.78 -3.22 9.04
C HIS A 7 2.45 -4.06 7.97
N VAL A 8 2.89 -3.42 6.88
CA VAL A 8 3.33 -4.10 5.65
C VAL A 8 4.49 -5.05 5.92
N ALA A 9 5.45 -4.66 6.75
CA ALA A 9 6.61 -5.50 7.04
C ALA A 9 6.27 -6.78 7.80
N THR A 10 5.27 -6.76 8.68
CA THR A 10 4.80 -7.94 9.41
C THR A 10 4.16 -8.95 8.46
N GLU A 11 3.51 -8.45 7.41
CA GLU A 11 2.73 -9.29 6.50
C GLU A 11 3.53 -9.77 5.28
N LEU A 12 4.37 -8.90 4.72
CA LEU A 12 5.05 -9.11 3.44
C LEU A 12 6.59 -9.10 3.57
N GLY A 13 7.12 -8.81 4.76
CA GLY A 13 8.55 -8.66 5.01
C GLY A 13 9.09 -7.26 4.74
N MET A 14 10.37 -7.06 5.05
CA MET A 14 11.03 -5.74 4.95
C MET A 14 11.48 -5.38 3.52
N PHE A 15 11.49 -6.33 2.59
CA PHE A 15 11.95 -6.14 1.21
C PHE A 15 10.82 -6.49 0.24
N LEU A 16 10.20 -5.48 -0.35
CA LEU A 16 8.99 -5.64 -1.14
C LEU A 16 9.33 -5.69 -2.62
N SER A 17 9.33 -6.89 -3.20
CA SER A 17 9.73 -7.08 -4.62
C SER A 17 8.69 -7.76 -5.51
N SER A 18 7.62 -8.32 -4.92
CA SER A 18 6.67 -9.16 -5.63
C SER A 18 5.40 -8.42 -6.08
N ARG A 19 5.13 -8.46 -7.39
CA ARG A 19 3.85 -8.00 -7.97
C ARG A 19 2.65 -8.72 -7.35
N GLN A 20 2.79 -10.00 -7.06
CA GLN A 20 1.70 -10.80 -6.51
C GLN A 20 1.30 -10.32 -5.11
N SER A 21 2.28 -10.03 -4.25
CA SER A 21 2.01 -9.49 -2.91
C SER A 21 1.44 -8.07 -2.96
N ALA A 22 1.93 -7.23 -3.88
CA ALA A 22 1.38 -5.90 -4.13
C ALA A 22 -0.10 -5.97 -4.53
N GLY A 23 -0.45 -6.83 -5.50
CA GLY A 23 -1.83 -7.00 -5.94
C GLY A 23 -2.74 -7.59 -4.86
N ALA A 24 -2.21 -8.48 -3.99
CA ALA A 24 -2.95 -8.98 -2.84
C ALA A 24 -3.24 -7.87 -1.81
N LEU A 25 -2.24 -7.06 -1.48
CA LEU A 25 -2.40 -5.91 -0.58
C LEU A 25 -3.40 -4.89 -1.16
N ARG A 26 -3.26 -4.54 -2.44
CA ARG A 26 -4.16 -3.62 -3.14
C ARG A 26 -5.62 -4.06 -3.04
N ARG A 27 -5.92 -5.33 -3.36
CA ARG A 27 -7.30 -5.85 -3.29
C ARG A 27 -7.89 -5.76 -1.89
N ARG A 28 -7.08 -5.90 -0.83
CA ARG A 28 -7.53 -5.72 0.56
C ARG A 28 -7.89 -4.27 0.85
N VAL A 29 -7.06 -3.33 0.39
CA VAL A 29 -7.33 -1.88 0.52
C VAL A 29 -8.61 -1.52 -0.24
N GLU A 30 -8.77 -2.03 -1.47
CA GLU A 30 -9.95 -1.78 -2.30
C GLU A 30 -11.24 -2.36 -1.72
N ALA A 31 -11.15 -3.48 -0.99
CA ALA A 31 -12.28 -4.14 -0.34
C ALA A 31 -12.64 -3.55 1.04
N ALA A 32 -11.81 -2.65 1.59
CA ALA A 32 -12.08 -2.02 2.87
C ALA A 32 -13.22 -1.00 2.76
N ASN A 33 -14.19 -1.10 3.66
CA ASN A 33 -15.32 -0.16 3.74
C ASN A 33 -15.02 1.07 4.62
N GLU A 34 -13.81 1.14 5.18
CA GLU A 34 -13.35 2.19 6.08
C GLU A 34 -11.93 2.64 5.72
N PRO A 35 -11.48 3.83 6.16
CA PRO A 35 -10.13 4.29 5.90
C PRO A 35 -9.05 3.32 6.41
N VAL A 36 -8.14 2.94 5.50
CA VAL A 36 -7.00 2.06 5.81
C VAL A 36 -5.73 2.89 5.91
N GLN A 37 -5.01 2.76 7.01
CA GLN A 37 -3.64 3.24 7.15
C GLN A 37 -2.67 2.13 6.77
N ILE A 38 -1.70 2.44 5.93
CA ILE A 38 -0.69 1.48 5.49
C ILE A 38 0.65 1.92 6.02
N ASP A 39 1.22 1.08 6.87
CA ASP A 39 2.45 1.38 7.58
C ASP A 39 3.65 0.70 6.88
N PHE A 40 4.47 1.54 6.26
CA PHE A 40 5.74 1.17 5.62
C PHE A 40 6.97 1.51 6.49
N SER A 41 6.79 1.96 7.75
CA SER A 41 7.85 2.57 8.56
C SER A 41 9.12 1.73 8.74
N VAL A 42 9.00 0.40 8.75
CA VAL A 42 10.13 -0.54 8.91
C VAL A 42 10.44 -1.32 7.63
N VAL A 43 9.84 -0.96 6.50
CA VAL A 43 10.16 -1.51 5.18
C VAL A 43 11.49 -0.88 4.72
N GLN A 44 12.46 -1.71 4.36
CA GLN A 44 13.79 -1.27 3.97
C GLN A 44 13.89 -0.97 2.48
N SER A 45 13.17 -1.71 1.63
CA SER A 45 13.13 -1.42 0.20
C SER A 45 11.82 -1.82 -0.46
N ILE A 46 11.48 -1.09 -1.52
CA ILE A 46 10.33 -1.33 -2.39
C ILE A 46 10.85 -1.35 -3.83
N SER A 47 10.58 -2.41 -4.57
CA SER A 47 10.91 -2.48 -6.00
C SER A 47 9.90 -1.70 -6.84
N ASP A 48 10.34 -1.22 -8.00
CA ASP A 48 9.46 -0.55 -8.97
C ASP A 48 8.26 -1.42 -9.34
N THR A 49 8.49 -2.72 -9.56
CA THR A 49 7.43 -3.68 -9.88
C THR A 49 6.36 -3.77 -8.78
N PHE A 50 6.76 -3.69 -7.51
CA PHE A 50 5.81 -3.65 -6.38
C PHE A 50 5.09 -2.31 -6.35
N ALA A 51 5.82 -1.20 -6.50
CA ALA A 51 5.27 0.14 -6.43
C ALA A 51 4.25 0.41 -7.55
N ASP A 52 4.53 -0.04 -8.78
CA ASP A 52 3.64 0.08 -9.93
C ASP A 52 2.32 -0.67 -9.68
N GLU A 53 2.39 -1.93 -9.25
CA GLU A 53 1.18 -2.71 -9.01
C GLU A 53 0.36 -2.19 -7.83
N PHE A 54 1.02 -1.72 -6.78
CA PHE A 54 0.33 -1.25 -5.58
C PHE A 54 -0.15 0.20 -5.73
N PHE A 55 0.77 1.14 -5.89
CA PHE A 55 0.46 2.57 -5.89
C PHE A 55 -0.10 3.04 -7.23
N ALA A 56 0.52 2.68 -8.36
CA ALA A 56 0.10 3.24 -9.65
C ALA A 56 -1.32 2.78 -10.02
N VAL A 57 -1.66 1.51 -9.75
CA VAL A 57 -3.03 1.00 -9.95
C VAL A 57 -4.05 1.69 -9.03
N LEU A 58 -3.71 1.89 -7.75
CA LEU A 58 -4.62 2.58 -6.82
C LEU A 58 -4.86 4.04 -7.24
N VAL A 59 -3.80 4.75 -7.63
CA VAL A 59 -3.90 6.13 -8.12
C VAL A 59 -4.66 6.19 -9.44
N GLN A 60 -4.44 5.24 -10.35
CA GLN A 60 -5.20 5.16 -11.61
C GLN A 60 -6.70 4.97 -11.37
N ASN A 61 -7.07 4.13 -10.40
CA ASN A 61 -8.46 3.77 -10.14
C ASN A 61 -9.21 4.77 -9.25
N ARG A 62 -8.52 5.43 -8.32
CA ARG A 62 -9.13 6.29 -7.28
C ARG A 62 -8.70 7.76 -7.37
N GLY A 63 -7.77 8.09 -8.25
CA GLY A 63 -7.19 9.43 -8.38
C GLY A 63 -6.11 9.73 -7.34
N HIS A 64 -5.56 10.95 -7.41
CA HIS A 64 -4.47 11.40 -6.56
C HIS A 64 -4.86 11.61 -5.08
N GLU A 65 -6.14 11.50 -4.72
CA GLU A 65 -6.61 11.57 -3.34
C GLU A 65 -6.01 10.47 -2.45
N PHE A 66 -5.51 9.40 -3.06
CA PHE A 66 -4.83 8.31 -2.36
C PHE A 66 -3.38 8.63 -1.97
N LEU A 67 -2.77 9.68 -2.55
CA LEU A 67 -1.41 10.05 -2.21
C LEU A 67 -1.38 10.81 -0.87
N PRO A 68 -0.43 10.50 0.03
CA PRO A 68 -0.28 11.25 1.27
C PRO A 68 -0.07 12.74 0.94
N LYS A 69 -0.89 13.62 1.51
CA LYS A 69 -0.81 15.08 1.32
C LYS A 69 0.45 15.72 1.91
N THR A 70 1.30 14.93 2.55
CA THR A 70 2.55 15.36 3.17
C THR A 70 3.66 14.38 2.83
N CYS A 71 4.36 14.65 1.74
CA CYS A 71 5.79 14.34 1.66
C CYS A 71 6.51 15.55 2.29
N ARG A 72 7.06 15.38 3.50
CA ARG A 72 7.98 16.33 4.12
C ARG A 72 9.35 15.69 4.21
#